data_AF-A0A0C4L5Q9-F1
#
_entry.id   AF-A0A0C4L5Q9-F1
#
_cell.length_a   1.000
_cell.length_b   1.000
_cell.length_c   1.000
_cell.angle_alpha   90.00
_cell.angle_beta   90.00
_cell.angle_gamma   90.00
#
_symmetry.space_group_name_H-M   'P 1'
#
loop_
_entity.id
_entity.type
_entity.pdbx_description
1 polymer ?
#
loop_
_entity_poly.entity_id
_entity_poly.type
_entity_poly.pdbx_seq_one_letter_code
_entity_poly.pdbx_strand_id
1 'polypeptide(L)'
;WPNVVSSNDTKFWESEWNKHGTCSEQTLNQVQYFEISHEMWNSFNITDILKNASIVPHPTQTWKYSDIVSAIQSKTQRTPLLRCKTDPAHPNANTQLLHEVVFCYGYNAIKQIDCNRTAGCK
;
A
#
# COMPACT_ATOMS: atom_id res chain seq x y z
N TRP A 1 -4.57 -0.08 -13.14
CA TRP A 1 -3.64 -0.73 -12.19
C TRP A 1 -2.50 -1.34 -13.00
N PRO A 2 -1.45 -0.59 -13.33
CA PRO A 2 -0.40 -1.11 -14.22
C PRO A 2 0.46 -2.18 -13.55
N ASN A 3 1.03 -3.07 -14.36
CA ASN A 3 2.10 -3.96 -13.94
C ASN A 3 3.44 -3.21 -14.00
N VAL A 4 4.08 -3.05 -12.83
CA VAL A 4 5.34 -2.29 -12.72
C VAL A 4 6.60 -3.17 -12.83
N VAL A 5 6.43 -4.49 -12.96
CA VAL A 5 7.53 -5.46 -13.12
C VAL A 5 7.68 -5.89 -14.58
N SER A 6 6.56 -6.01 -15.30
CA SER A 6 6.51 -6.34 -16.73
C SER A 6 5.48 -5.47 -17.42
N SER A 7 5.54 -5.33 -18.75
CA SER A 7 4.60 -4.50 -19.53
C SER A 7 3.24 -5.17 -19.84
N ASN A 8 2.85 -6.21 -19.09
CA ASN A 8 1.59 -6.93 -19.31
C ASN A 8 0.64 -6.75 -18.11
N ASP A 9 -0.28 -5.80 -18.24
CA ASP A 9 -1.26 -5.42 -17.22
C ASP A 9 -2.33 -6.48 -17.03
N THR A 10 -2.89 -7.03 -18.11
CA THR A 10 -4.00 -7.98 -18.05
C THR A 10 -3.60 -9.29 -17.39
N LYS A 11 -2.38 -9.78 -17.67
CA LYS A 11 -1.82 -10.96 -16.99
C LYS A 11 -1.64 -10.72 -15.48
N PHE A 12 -1.30 -9.50 -15.10
CA PHE A 12 -1.21 -9.14 -13.69
C PHE A 12 -2.60 -9.12 -13.03
N TRP A 13 -3.61 -8.52 -13.68
CA TRP A 13 -4.99 -8.50 -13.16
C TRP A 13 -5.55 -9.91 -13.00
N GLU A 14 -5.34 -10.78 -13.99
CA GLU A 14 -5.74 -12.18 -13.94
C GLU A 14 -5.10 -12.91 -12.73
N SER A 15 -3.80 -12.71 -12.51
CA SER A 15 -3.08 -13.29 -11.37
C SER A 15 -3.64 -12.80 -10.04
N GLU A 16 -3.87 -11.49 -9.90
CA GLU A 16 -4.41 -10.91 -8.67
C GLU A 16 -5.85 -11.38 -8.40
N TRP A 17 -6.69 -11.48 -9.43
CA TRP A 17 -8.04 -12.04 -9.29
C TRP A 17 -7.98 -13.50 -8.82
N ASN A 18 -7.26 -14.35 -9.55
CA ASN A 18 -7.22 -15.78 -9.29
C ASN A 18 -6.62 -16.11 -7.91
N LYS A 19 -5.61 -15.35 -7.49
CA LYS A 19 -4.89 -15.57 -6.22
C LYS A 19 -5.56 -14.90 -5.02
N HIS A 20 -6.18 -13.74 -5.20
CA HIS A 20 -6.69 -12.91 -4.10
C HIS A 20 -8.18 -12.60 -4.22
N GLY A 21 -8.66 -12.18 -5.38
CA GLY A 21 -10.05 -11.79 -5.60
C GLY A 21 -11.06 -12.92 -5.36
N THR A 22 -10.75 -14.15 -5.80
CA THR A 22 -11.58 -15.35 -5.60
C THR A 22 -11.86 -15.65 -4.12
N CYS A 23 -10.97 -15.27 -3.20
CA CYS A 23 -11.20 -15.42 -1.76
C CYS A 23 -12.32 -14.53 -1.21
N SER A 24 -12.75 -13.52 -1.97
CA SER A 24 -13.81 -12.58 -1.61
C SER A 24 -15.05 -12.68 -2.52
N GLU A 25 -15.08 -13.64 -3.44
CA GLU A 25 -16.11 -13.75 -4.50
C GLU A 25 -17.54 -13.86 -3.94
N GLN A 26 -17.70 -14.40 -2.73
CA GLN A 26 -18.99 -14.49 -2.04
C GLN A 26 -19.61 -13.10 -1.74
N THR A 27 -18.79 -12.06 -1.66
CA THR A 27 -19.22 -10.68 -1.34
C THR A 27 -19.00 -9.72 -2.52
N LEU A 28 -17.90 -9.90 -3.26
CA LEU A 28 -17.50 -9.05 -4.38
C LEU A 28 -17.27 -9.94 -5.61
N ASN A 29 -18.15 -9.84 -6.62
CA ASN A 29 -17.85 -10.47 -7.90
C ASN A 29 -16.61 -9.81 -8.55
N GLN A 30 -16.09 -10.40 -9.63
CA GLN A 30 -14.87 -9.90 -10.28
C GLN A 30 -14.92 -8.42 -10.64
N VAL A 31 -16.05 -7.94 -11.18
CA VAL A 31 -16.21 -6.53 -11.56
C VAL A 31 -16.14 -5.64 -10.31
N GLN A 32 -16.90 -5.98 -9.27
CA GLN A 32 -16.93 -5.23 -8.01
C GLN A 32 -15.58 -5.20 -7.31
N TYR A 33 -14.82 -6.30 -7.35
CA TYR A 33 -13.46 -6.38 -6.80
C TYR A 33 -12.53 -5.34 -7.41
N PHE A 34 -12.55 -5.19 -8.75
CA PHE A 34 -11.72 -4.20 -9.43
C PHE A 34 -12.25 -2.77 -9.30
N GLU A 35 -13.57 -2.57 -9.33
CA GLU A 35 -14.20 -1.26 -9.11
C GLU A 35 -13.83 -0.70 -7.72
N ILE A 36 -14.05 -1.49 -6.67
CA ILE A 36 -13.76 -1.03 -5.31
C ILE A 36 -12.26 -0.84 -5.09
N SER A 37 -11.41 -1.68 -5.70
CA SER A 37 -9.96 -1.48 -5.66
C SER A 37 -9.54 -0.14 -6.30
N HIS A 38 -10.20 0.26 -7.39
CA HIS A 38 -9.96 1.55 -8.05
C HIS A 38 -10.44 2.73 -7.19
N GLU A 39 -11.61 2.62 -6.57
CA GLU A 39 -12.12 3.62 -5.63
C GLU A 39 -11.19 3.78 -4.42
N MET A 40 -10.73 2.66 -3.84
CA MET A 40 -9.75 2.65 -2.75
C MET A 40 -8.45 3.35 -3.15
N TRP A 41 -7.94 3.12 -4.36
CA TRP A 41 -6.74 3.80 -4.87
C TRP A 41 -6.94 5.32 -4.96
N ASN A 42 -8.10 5.77 -5.45
CA ASN A 42 -8.40 7.19 -5.61
C ASN A 42 -8.76 7.90 -4.29
N SER A 43 -9.09 7.14 -3.23
CA SER A 43 -9.54 7.72 -1.95
C SER A 43 -8.48 8.59 -1.26
N PHE A 44 -7.20 8.27 -1.40
CA PHE A 44 -6.10 9.03 -0.80
C PHE A 44 -4.87 9.05 -1.72
N ASN A 45 -4.45 10.25 -2.11
CA ASN A 45 -3.19 10.43 -2.82
C ASN A 45 -2.00 10.38 -1.83
N ILE A 46 -1.44 9.19 -1.64
CA ILE A 46 -0.31 8.96 -0.71
C ILE A 46 0.89 9.83 -1.05
N THR A 47 1.17 10.02 -2.35
CA THR A 47 2.30 10.85 -2.79
C THR A 47 2.15 12.28 -2.30
N ASP A 48 0.96 12.86 -2.42
CA ASP A 48 0.71 14.23 -1.96
C ASP A 48 0.69 14.33 -0.44
N ILE A 49 0.13 13.33 0.25
CA ILE A 49 0.14 13.28 1.72
C ILE A 49 1.58 13.30 2.25
N LEU A 50 2.46 12.47 1.71
CA LEU A 50 3.85 12.39 2.14
C LEU A 50 4.63 13.65 1.74
N LYS A 51 4.44 14.17 0.52
CA LYS A 51 5.05 15.44 0.08
C LYS A 51 4.68 16.61 0.99
N ASN A 52 3.41 16.73 1.38
CA ASN A 52 2.95 17.79 2.28
C ASN A 52 3.55 17.68 3.68
N ALA A 53 3.98 16.47 4.09
CA ALA A 53 4.73 16.24 5.32
C ALA A 53 6.26 16.39 5.13
N SER A 54 6.72 16.88 3.96
CA SER A 54 8.15 16.94 3.58
C SER A 54 8.86 15.59 3.55
N ILE A 55 8.10 14.51 3.32
CA ILE A 55 8.59 13.14 3.13
C ILE A 55 8.58 12.86 1.63
N VAL A 56 9.75 12.98 0.99
CA VAL A 56 9.92 12.83 -0.46
C VAL A 56 11.10 11.91 -0.75
N PRO A 57 11.10 11.10 -1.82
CA PRO A 57 12.24 10.25 -2.12
C PRO A 57 13.56 11.03 -2.15
N HIS A 58 14.58 10.53 -1.43
CA HIS A 58 15.88 11.17 -1.31
C HIS A 58 16.99 10.11 -1.32
N PRO A 59 18.16 10.38 -1.93
CA PRO A 59 19.25 9.40 -2.03
C PRO A 59 19.90 9.06 -0.68
N THR A 60 19.90 9.97 0.29
CA THR A 60 20.64 9.81 1.55
C THR A 60 19.85 10.12 2.82
N GLN A 61 18.69 10.78 2.68
CA GLN A 61 17.88 11.18 3.83
C GLN A 61 16.95 10.03 4.15
N THR A 62 16.80 9.73 5.43
CA THR A 62 15.94 8.67 5.92
C THR A 62 14.81 9.26 6.75
N TRP A 63 13.70 8.53 6.84
CA TRP A 63 12.56 8.87 7.68
C TRP A 63 12.30 7.73 8.65
N LYS A 64 11.83 8.06 9.85
CA LYS A 64 11.40 7.04 10.79
C LYS A 64 10.08 6.45 10.33
N TYR A 65 9.88 5.17 10.64
CA TYR A 65 8.59 4.49 10.44
C TYR A 65 7.42 5.31 11.02
N SER A 66 7.58 5.83 12.24
CA SER A 66 6.57 6.63 12.94
C SER A 66 6.18 7.89 12.19
N ASP A 67 7.11 8.53 11.49
CA ASP A 67 6.87 9.81 10.82
C ASP A 67 6.00 9.58 9.58
N ILE A 68 6.30 8.53 8.81
CA ILE A 68 5.51 8.11 7.64
C ILE A 68 4.10 7.68 8.08
N VAL A 69 4.00 6.86 9.13
CA VAL A 69 2.71 6.43 9.68
C VAL A 69 1.88 7.62 10.15
N SER A 70 2.47 8.55 10.90
CA SER A 70 1.78 9.72 11.43
C SER A 70 1.30 10.66 10.32
N ALA A 71 2.12 10.87 9.29
CA ALA A 71 1.76 11.68 8.14
C ALA A 71 0.50 11.12 7.44
N ILE A 72 0.46 9.81 7.21
CA ILE A 72 -0.69 9.14 6.59
C ILE A 72 -1.91 9.16 7.52
N GLN A 73 -1.75 8.77 8.80
CA GLN A 73 -2.81 8.77 9.81
C GLN A 73 -3.48 10.14 9.95
N SER A 74 -2.72 11.24 9.84
CA SER A 74 -3.26 12.60 9.94
C SER A 74 -4.32 12.92 8.87
N LYS A 75 -4.32 12.19 7.75
CA LYS A 75 -5.25 12.38 6.63
C LYS A 75 -6.29 11.28 6.54
N THR A 76 -5.92 10.04 6.83
CA THR A 76 -6.82 8.88 6.75
C THR A 76 -7.60 8.64 8.03
N GLN A 77 -7.15 9.20 9.16
CA GLN A 77 -7.66 8.90 10.51
C GLN A 77 -7.57 7.40 10.87
N ARG A 78 -6.76 6.64 10.13
CA ARG A 78 -6.59 5.19 10.25
C ARG A 78 -5.13 4.82 10.15
N THR A 79 -4.73 3.83 10.94
CA THR A 79 -3.37 3.29 10.98
C THR A 79 -3.08 2.49 9.71
N PRO A 80 -2.18 2.96 8.82
CA PRO A 80 -1.73 2.14 7.71
C PRO A 80 -0.72 1.09 8.19
N LEU A 81 -0.50 0.08 7.36
CA LEU A 81 0.65 -0.82 7.49
C LEU A 81 1.69 -0.44 6.43
N LEU A 82 2.95 -0.25 6.83
CA LEU A 82 4.04 -0.06 5.88
C LEU A 82 4.78 -1.39 5.66
N ARG A 83 5.13 -1.66 4.41
CA ARG A 83 6.00 -2.78 4.04
C ARG A 83 7.26 -2.23 3.40
N CYS A 84 8.40 -2.72 3.87
CA CYS A 84 9.71 -2.27 3.43
C CYS A 84 10.48 -3.40 2.75
N LYS A 85 11.47 -3.02 1.95
CA LYS A 85 12.46 -3.92 1.34
C LYS A 85 13.86 -3.44 1.68
N THR A 86 14.78 -4.38 1.86
CA THR A 86 16.21 -4.05 1.94
C THR A 86 16.66 -3.44 0.62
N ASP A 87 17.49 -2.38 0.69
CA ASP A 87 18.11 -1.79 -0.49
C ASP A 87 19.11 -2.79 -1.11
N PRO A 88 18.90 -3.26 -2.36
CA PRO A 88 19.83 -4.17 -3.02
C PRO A 88 21.24 -3.58 -3.20
N ALA A 89 21.36 -2.25 -3.29
CA ALA A 89 22.66 -1.58 -3.40
C ALA A 89 23.41 -1.56 -2.06
N HIS A 90 22.69 -1.64 -0.93
CA HIS A 90 23.26 -1.59 0.42
C HIS A 90 22.63 -2.68 1.32
N PRO A 91 22.87 -3.97 1.04
CA PRO A 91 22.15 -5.07 1.69
C PRO A 91 22.41 -5.20 3.20
N ASN A 92 23.52 -4.63 3.68
CA ASN A 92 23.91 -4.63 5.09
C ASN A 92 23.60 -3.31 5.81
N ALA A 93 22.91 -2.36 5.14
CA ALA A 93 22.53 -1.11 5.78
C ALA A 93 21.44 -1.36 6.83
N ASN A 94 21.48 -0.58 7.91
CA ASN A 94 20.44 -0.56 8.95
C ASN A 94 19.18 0.21 8.51
N THR A 95 19.01 0.45 7.21
CA THR A 95 17.93 1.23 6.61
C THR A 95 17.24 0.41 5.53
N GLN A 96 15.94 0.66 5.33
CA GLN A 96 15.15 -0.02 4.32
C GLN A 96 14.41 0.98 3.43
N LEU A 97 14.05 0.53 2.23
CA LEU A 97 13.21 1.27 1.29
C LEU A 97 11.74 1.00 1.62
N LEU A 98 10.93 2.06 1.75
CA LEU A 98 9.48 1.92 1.75
C LEU A 98 9.05 1.33 0.41
N HIS A 99 8.33 0.21 0.44
CA HIS A 99 7.92 -0.50 -0.76
C HIS A 99 6.41 -0.43 -1.00
N GLU A 100 5.60 -0.64 0.04
CA GLU A 100 4.14 -0.59 -0.06
C GLU A 100 3.54 0.15 1.15
N VAL A 101 2.47 0.90 0.90
CA VAL A 101 1.55 1.41 1.93
C VAL A 101 0.26 0.60 1.81
N VAL A 102 -0.16 -0.01 2.92
CA VAL A 102 -1.34 -0.87 2.97
C VAL A 102 -2.43 -0.20 3.80
N PHE A 103 -3.62 -0.10 3.22
CA PHE A 103 -4.84 0.26 3.93
C PHE A 103 -5.68 -0.99 4.21
N CYS A 104 -6.30 -1.00 5.39
CA CYS A 104 -7.14 -2.10 5.82
C CYS A 104 -8.60 -1.67 5.79
N TYR A 105 -9.46 -2.60 5.37
CA TYR A 105 -10.90 -2.40 5.29
C TYR A 105 -11.61 -3.51 6.05
N GLY A 106 -12.81 -3.21 6.54
CA GLY A 106 -13.71 -4.23 7.10
C GLY A 106 -14.11 -5.25 6.03
N TYR A 107 -14.76 -6.33 6.46
CA TYR A 107 -15.09 -7.48 5.60
C TYR A 107 -15.79 -7.11 4.28
N ASN A 108 -16.69 -6.11 4.31
CA ASN A 108 -17.43 -5.65 3.13
C ASN A 108 -16.66 -4.66 2.25
N ALA A 109 -15.39 -4.40 2.53
CA ALA A 109 -14.52 -3.48 1.77
C ALA A 109 -14.98 -2.00 1.71
N ILE A 110 -16.05 -1.61 2.42
CA ILE A 110 -16.58 -0.23 2.41
C ILE A 110 -15.88 0.68 3.43
N LYS A 111 -15.67 0.19 4.66
CA LYS A 111 -15.18 1.02 5.78
C LYS A 111 -13.70 0.77 6.01
N GLN A 112 -12.89 1.82 5.89
CA GLN A 112 -11.49 1.78 6.30
C GLN A 112 -11.39 1.56 7.82
N ILE A 113 -10.47 0.69 8.22
CA ILE A 113 -10.17 0.33 9.60
C ILE A 113 -8.67 0.42 9.84
N ASP A 114 -8.26 0.39 11.10
CA ASP A 114 -6.85 0.32 11.46
C ASP A 114 -6.25 -1.02 11.04
N CYS A 115 -5.07 -0.99 10.42
CA CYS A 115 -4.28 -2.18 10.21
C CYS A 115 -3.68 -2.66 11.55
N ASN A 116 -3.94 -3.92 11.91
CA ASN A 116 -3.54 -4.51 13.19
C ASN A 116 -2.37 -5.52 13.08
N ARG A 117 -1.75 -5.64 11.90
CA ARG A 117 -0.60 -6.53 11.67
C ARG A 117 0.71 -5.86 12.01
N THR A 118 1.68 -6.65 12.46
CA THR A 118 3.05 -6.19 12.75
C THR A 118 3.71 -5.61 11.50
N ALA A 119 4.46 -4.52 11.69
CA ALA A 119 5.16 -3.82 10.62
C ALA A 119 6.08 -4.76 9.82
N GLY A 120 6.09 -4.62 8.49
CA GLY A 120 7.03 -5.32 7.61
C GLY A 120 8.38 -4.60 7.49
N CYS A 121 8.56 -3.50 8.22
CA CYS A 121 9.76 -2.69 8.25
C CYS A 121 10.52 -2.98 9.55
N LYS A 122 11.84 -3.15 9.45
CA LYS A 122 12.77 -3.38 10.55
C LYS A 122 13.25 -2.06 11.15
#